data_AF-A0A2V5X7X3-F1
#
_entry.id   AF-A0A2V5X7X3-F1
#
_cell.length_a   1.000
_cell.length_b   1.000
_cell.length_c   1.000
_cell.angle_alpha   90.00
_cell.angle_beta   90.00
_cell.angle_gamma   90.00
#
_symmetry.space_group_name_H-M   'P 1'
#
loop_
_entity.id
_entity.type
_entity.pdbx_description
1 polymer ?
#
loop_
_entity_poly.entity_id
_entity_poly.type
_entity_poly.pdbx_seq_one_letter_code
_entity_poly.pdbx_strand_id
1 'polypeptide(L)'
;RPNKPWEGIDYFARDNDYHVDLKEVLSAWGKSTPTLHEMACACGIPGKIDTTGGSVIDLWRAGDIRRIVQYNECDAISTYLLWLRLAHLAGLLSSDQFLQDETALEQLLVKKGQQPNNDHLLRYLEVWRGLRAPRHDSQEAAQLIA
;
A
#
# COMPACT_ATOMS: atom_id res chain seq x y z
N ARG A 1 -23.56 6.57 -10.69
CA ARG A 1 -23.31 7.28 -11.97
C ARG A 1 -24.49 8.21 -12.21
N PRO A 2 -24.26 9.52 -12.35
CA PRO A 2 -25.32 10.49 -12.60
C PRO A 2 -25.93 10.32 -14.01
N ASN A 3 -27.15 10.81 -14.22
CA ASN A 3 -27.81 10.72 -15.53
C ASN A 3 -27.14 11.66 -16.54
N LYS A 4 -26.66 12.82 -16.09
CA LYS A 4 -25.84 13.75 -16.88
C LYS A 4 -24.49 14.02 -16.20
N PRO A 5 -23.40 14.25 -16.96
CA PRO A 5 -22.06 14.46 -16.39
C PRO A 5 -21.93 15.63 -15.39
N TRP A 6 -22.80 16.63 -15.45
CA TRP A 6 -22.78 17.80 -14.55
C TRP A 6 -23.70 17.67 -13.33
N GLU A 7 -24.41 16.55 -13.17
CA GLU A 7 -25.31 16.33 -12.02
C GLU A 7 -24.60 15.71 -10.81
N GLY A 8 -23.31 15.40 -10.92
CA GLY A 8 -22.51 14.90 -9.80
C GLY A 8 -21.27 14.14 -10.24
N ILE A 9 -20.61 13.51 -9.27
CA ILE A 9 -19.37 12.76 -9.49
C ILE A 9 -19.72 11.38 -10.08
N ASP A 10 -19.12 11.05 -11.22
CA ASP A 10 -19.18 9.70 -11.78
C ASP A 10 -17.96 8.88 -11.35
N TYR A 11 -18.18 7.86 -10.52
CA TYR A 11 -17.15 6.93 -10.05
C TYR A 11 -16.34 6.26 -11.18
N PHE A 12 -16.92 6.14 -12.38
CA PHE A 12 -16.24 5.51 -13.52
C PHE A 12 -15.60 6.51 -14.48
N ALA A 13 -15.81 7.82 -14.29
CA ALA A 13 -15.13 8.83 -15.07
C ALA A 13 -13.66 8.88 -14.63
N ARG A 14 -12.75 8.80 -15.60
CA ARG A 14 -11.30 8.83 -15.35
C ARG A 14 -10.76 10.25 -15.26
N ASP A 15 -11.40 11.19 -15.97
CA ASP A 15 -10.96 12.57 -16.06
C ASP A 15 -11.69 13.43 -15.02
N ASN A 16 -11.39 13.21 -13.74
CA ASN A 16 -11.85 14.10 -12.67
C ASN A 16 -10.88 14.15 -11.47
N ASP A 17 -11.01 15.20 -10.68
CA ASP A 17 -10.15 15.46 -9.50
C ASP A 17 -10.49 14.57 -8.28
N TYR A 18 -11.49 13.70 -8.39
CA TYR A 18 -11.92 12.80 -7.31
C TYR A 18 -11.28 11.42 -7.40
N HIS A 19 -10.55 11.12 -8.48
CA HIS A 19 -9.78 9.89 -8.64
C HIS A 19 -8.29 10.19 -8.82
N VAL A 20 -7.46 9.41 -8.13
CA VAL A 20 -6.02 9.43 -8.30
C VAL A 20 -5.56 8.02 -8.64
N ASP A 21 -5.08 7.82 -9.86
CA ASP A 21 -4.42 6.58 -10.25
C ASP A 21 -2.92 6.68 -9.94
N LEU A 22 -2.50 6.06 -8.84
CA LEU A 22 -1.09 6.04 -8.43
C LEU A 22 -0.18 5.45 -9.50
N LYS A 23 -0.67 4.48 -10.27
CA LYS A 23 0.09 3.86 -11.34
C LYS A 23 0.38 4.89 -12.44
N GLU A 24 -0.62 5.67 -12.82
CA GLU A 24 -0.43 6.75 -13.81
C GLU A 24 0.55 7.79 -13.31
N VAL A 25 0.38 8.25 -12.06
CA VAL A 25 1.26 9.26 -11.45
C VAL A 25 2.72 8.80 -11.35
N LEU A 26 2.95 7.54 -10.97
CA LEU A 26 4.30 7.00 -10.73
C LEU A 26 4.97 6.43 -11.99
N SER A 27 4.23 6.16 -13.06
CA SER A 27 4.77 5.49 -14.27
C SER A 27 5.40 6.42 -15.31
N ALA A 28 5.39 7.74 -15.08
CA ALA A 28 6.14 8.77 -15.80
C ALA A 28 6.50 8.42 -17.27
N TRP A 29 5.50 8.38 -18.16
CA TRP A 29 5.65 8.27 -19.63
C TRP A 29 6.63 7.18 -20.15
N GLY A 30 6.98 6.19 -19.31
CA GLY A 30 7.99 5.17 -19.59
C GLY A 30 7.42 3.90 -20.22
N LYS A 31 8.29 3.09 -20.84
CA LYS A 31 7.91 1.84 -21.54
C LYS A 31 7.45 0.70 -20.62
N SER A 32 7.74 0.76 -19.32
CA SER A 32 7.36 -0.27 -18.36
C SER A 32 6.76 0.37 -17.13
N THR A 33 5.52 0.00 -16.82
CA THR A 33 4.86 0.45 -15.59
C THR A 33 5.21 -0.49 -14.44
N PRO A 34 5.78 0.00 -13.32
CA PRO A 34 6.06 -0.86 -12.19
C PRO A 34 4.77 -1.43 -11.59
N THR A 35 4.88 -2.64 -11.04
CA THR A 35 3.83 -3.31 -10.27
C THR A 35 3.68 -2.67 -8.90
N LEU A 36 2.53 -2.88 -8.26
CA LEU A 36 2.32 -2.45 -6.87
C LEU A 36 3.41 -2.97 -5.93
N HIS A 37 3.84 -4.23 -6.12
CA HIS A 37 4.91 -4.84 -5.34
C HIS A 37 6.23 -4.05 -5.49
N GLU A 38 6.65 -3.74 -6.72
CA GLU A 38 7.88 -3.00 -6.96
C GLU A 38 7.83 -1.59 -6.37
N MET A 39 6.70 -0.88 -6.55
CA MET A 39 6.50 0.46 -5.98
C MET A 39 6.52 0.45 -4.45
N ALA A 40 5.82 -0.50 -3.83
CA ALA A 40 5.76 -0.65 -2.38
C ALA A 40 7.14 -0.96 -1.79
N CYS A 41 7.84 -1.94 -2.36
CA CYS A 41 9.18 -2.33 -1.90
C CYS A 41 10.19 -1.17 -2.02
N ALA A 42 10.16 -0.41 -3.11
CA ALA A 42 11.00 0.78 -3.28
C ALA A 42 10.74 1.85 -2.20
N CYS A 43 9.52 1.88 -1.66
CA CYS A 43 9.12 2.78 -0.59
C CYS A 43 9.30 2.17 0.83
N GLY A 44 9.87 0.98 0.99
CA GLY A 44 9.92 0.35 2.32
C GLY A 44 8.52 0.06 2.90
N ILE A 45 7.54 -0.14 2.02
CA ILE A 45 6.21 -0.63 2.33
C ILE A 45 6.21 -2.13 1.98
N PRO A 46 5.54 -3.00 2.75
CA PRO A 46 5.43 -4.40 2.36
C PRO A 46 4.82 -4.51 0.96
N GLY A 47 5.51 -5.19 0.05
CA GLY A 47 4.89 -5.67 -1.17
C GLY A 47 4.07 -6.94 -0.89
N LYS A 48 3.83 -7.78 -1.90
CA LYS A 48 3.29 -9.13 -1.69
C LYS A 48 4.06 -9.91 -0.61
N ILE A 49 3.41 -10.14 0.54
CA ILE A 49 4.01 -10.78 1.72
C ILE A 49 3.93 -12.31 1.66
N ASP A 50 2.89 -12.85 1.03
CA ASP A 50 2.74 -14.29 0.85
C ASP A 50 2.52 -14.64 -0.62
N THR A 51 3.43 -15.43 -1.17
CA THR A 51 3.20 -16.21 -2.38
C THR A 51 3.33 -17.69 -2.03
N THR A 52 2.27 -18.31 -1.51
CA THR A 52 1.91 -19.59 -2.13
C THR A 52 1.44 -19.21 -3.53
N GLY A 53 2.32 -19.39 -4.52
CA GLY A 53 2.19 -18.86 -5.89
C GLY A 53 1.03 -19.40 -6.72
N GLY A 54 -0.10 -19.73 -6.10
CA GLY A 54 -1.36 -19.93 -6.79
C GLY A 54 -1.84 -18.60 -7.36
N SER A 55 -2.24 -18.60 -8.62
CA SER A 55 -2.93 -17.45 -9.19
C SER A 55 -4.27 -17.27 -8.47
N VAL A 56 -4.82 -16.05 -8.47
CA VAL A 56 -6.17 -15.77 -7.93
C VAL A 56 -7.19 -16.74 -8.55
N ILE A 57 -6.98 -17.16 -9.81
CA ILE A 57 -7.84 -18.15 -10.47
C ILE A 57 -7.78 -19.54 -9.80
N ASP A 58 -6.62 -19.95 -9.29
CA ASP A 58 -6.45 -21.26 -8.65
C ASP A 58 -7.11 -21.26 -7.28
N LEU A 59 -6.92 -20.17 -6.51
CA LEU A 59 -7.63 -19.97 -5.24
C LEU A 59 -9.14 -19.96 -5.44
N TRP A 60 -9.62 -19.27 -6.48
CA TRP A 60 -11.04 -19.25 -6.83
C TRP A 60 -11.57 -20.63 -7.19
N ARG A 61 -10.85 -21.38 -8.02
CA ARG A 61 -11.20 -22.76 -8.40
C ARG A 61 -11.20 -23.72 -7.21
N ALA A 62 -10.32 -23.48 -6.24
CA ALA A 62 -10.27 -24.22 -4.97
C ALA A 62 -11.35 -23.78 -3.96
N GLY A 63 -12.13 -22.74 -4.25
CA GLY A 63 -13.12 -22.18 -3.34
C GLY A 63 -12.53 -21.38 -2.16
N ASP A 64 -11.24 -21.04 -2.21
CA ASP A 64 -10.55 -20.30 -1.14
C ASP A 64 -10.74 -18.78 -1.28
N ILE A 65 -11.99 -18.35 -1.14
CA ILE A 65 -12.38 -16.94 -1.20
C ILE A 65 -11.72 -16.14 -0.06
N ARG A 66 -11.54 -16.78 1.09
CA ARG A 66 -10.92 -16.16 2.25
C ARG A 66 -9.51 -15.68 1.92
N ARG A 67 -8.70 -16.53 1.29
CA ARG A 67 -7.33 -16.17 0.91
C ARG A 67 -7.28 -15.04 -0.10
N ILE A 68 -8.23 -15.01 -1.05
CA ILE A 68 -8.39 -13.91 -2.02
C ILE A 68 -8.68 -12.58 -1.30
N VAL A 69 -9.59 -12.59 -0.33
CA VAL A 69 -9.91 -11.39 0.46
C VAL A 69 -8.68 -10.91 1.23
N GLN A 70 -8.00 -11.80 1.95
CA GLN A 70 -6.80 -11.47 2.72
C GLN A 70 -5.70 -10.86 1.84
N TYR A 71 -5.50 -11.41 0.64
CA TYR A 71 -4.57 -10.87 -0.35
C TYR A 71 -4.94 -9.44 -0.78
N ASN A 72 -6.21 -9.22 -1.14
CA ASN A 72 -6.68 -7.89 -1.58
C ASN A 72 -6.64 -6.85 -0.45
N GLU A 73 -6.85 -7.25 0.80
CA GLU A 73 -6.70 -6.36 1.95
C GLU A 73 -5.25 -5.86 2.08
N CYS A 74 -4.25 -6.74 1.93
CA CYS A 74 -2.84 -6.34 1.92
C CYS A 74 -2.48 -5.40 0.77
N ASP A 75 -3.00 -5.67 -0.45
CA ASP A 75 -2.79 -4.79 -1.61
C ASP A 75 -3.45 -3.41 -1.38
N ALA A 76 -4.64 -3.36 -0.77
CA ALA A 76 -5.31 -2.11 -0.42
C ALA A 76 -4.52 -1.29 0.60
N ILE A 77 -3.96 -1.94 1.63
CA ILE A 77 -3.10 -1.28 2.63
C ILE A 77 -1.83 -0.73 1.97
N SER A 78 -1.19 -1.52 1.10
CA SER A 78 0.03 -1.09 0.37
C SER A 78 -0.26 0.12 -0.52
N THR A 79 -1.41 0.09 -1.22
CA THR A 79 -1.87 1.18 -2.07
C THR A 79 -2.12 2.46 -1.27
N TYR A 80 -2.77 2.35 -0.11
CA TYR A 80 -3.00 3.49 0.77
C TYR A 80 -1.69 4.11 1.29
N LEU A 81 -0.73 3.28 1.71
CA LEU A 81 0.57 3.76 2.19
C LEU A 81 1.38 4.45 1.08
N LEU A 82 1.30 3.95 -0.16
CA LEU A 82 1.90 4.62 -1.32
C LEU A 82 1.23 5.98 -1.57
N TRP A 83 -0.10 6.03 -1.51
CA TRP A 83 -0.84 7.29 -1.64
C TRP A 83 -0.45 8.30 -0.55
N LEU A 84 -0.38 7.87 0.72
CA LEU A 84 0.03 8.74 1.83
C LEU A 84 1.41 9.34 1.59
N ARG A 85 2.37 8.51 1.16
CA ARG A 85 3.72 8.98 0.84
C ARG A 85 3.74 9.96 -0.31
N LEU A 86 3.00 9.67 -1.38
CA LEU A 86 2.89 10.57 -2.52
C LEU A 86 2.27 11.91 -2.12
N ALA A 87 1.19 11.89 -1.33
CA ALA A 87 0.52 13.10 -0.85
C ALA A 87 1.44 13.94 0.06
N HIS A 88 2.24 13.30 0.91
CA HIS A 88 3.26 13.98 1.72
C HIS A 88 4.37 14.61 0.84
N LEU A 89 4.91 13.86 -0.13
CA LEU A 89 5.92 14.37 -1.06
C LEU A 89 5.40 15.50 -1.95
N ALA A 90 4.12 15.46 -2.32
CA ALA A 90 3.45 16.52 -3.06
C ALA A 90 3.11 17.76 -2.20
N GLY A 91 3.38 17.73 -0.89
CA GLY A 91 3.06 18.82 0.04
C GLY A 91 1.57 18.96 0.37
N LEU A 92 0.75 17.98 0.04
CA LEU A 92 -0.68 17.95 0.37
C LEU A 92 -0.94 17.55 1.82
N LEU A 93 0.00 16.80 2.41
CA LEU A 93 0.02 16.48 3.84
C LEU A 93 1.24 17.12 4.49
N SER A 94 1.08 17.67 5.69
CA SER A 94 2.22 18.01 6.53
C SER A 94 2.89 16.74 7.07
N SER A 95 4.12 16.85 7.57
CA SER A 95 4.80 15.73 8.22
C SER A 95 4.01 15.20 9.42
N ASP A 96 3.35 16.08 10.18
CA ASP A 96 2.52 15.68 11.33
C ASP A 96 1.27 14.90 10.88
N GLN A 97 0.59 15.36 9.82
CA GLN A 97 -0.57 14.66 9.26
C GLN A 97 -0.19 13.29 8.71
N PHE A 98 0.90 13.22 7.95
CA PHE A 98 1.42 11.96 7.42
C PHE A 98 1.72 10.95 8.54
N LEU A 99 2.41 11.37 9.61
CA LEU A 99 2.71 10.52 10.75
C LEU A 99 1.46 10.12 11.55
N GLN A 100 0.50 11.02 11.67
CA GLN A 100 -0.78 10.75 12.31
C GLN A 100 -1.56 9.67 11.54
N ASP A 101 -1.60 9.75 10.22
CA ASP A 101 -2.29 8.77 9.37
C ASP A 101 -1.59 7.40 9.37
N GLU A 102 -0.24 7.35 9.35
CA GLU A 102 0.51 6.10 9.55
C GLU A 102 0.18 5.48 10.92
N THR A 103 0.15 6.29 11.97
CA THR A 103 -0.15 5.84 13.34
C THR A 103 -1.59 5.32 13.44
N ALA A 104 -2.56 6.02 12.85
CA ALA A 104 -3.96 5.62 12.83
C ALA A 104 -4.14 4.28 12.08
N LEU A 105 -3.43 4.10 10.96
CA LEU A 105 -3.42 2.83 10.24
C LEU A 105 -2.84 1.71 11.08
N GLU A 106 -1.68 1.90 11.73
CA GLU A 106 -1.10 0.89 12.61
C GLU A 106 -2.08 0.45 13.71
N GLN A 107 -2.74 1.41 14.36
CA GLN A 107 -3.75 1.12 15.39
C GLN A 107 -4.94 0.34 14.82
N LEU A 108 -5.40 0.70 13.62
CA LEU A 108 -6.46 -0.02 12.92
C LEU A 108 -6.06 -1.47 12.62
N LEU A 109 -4.84 -1.70 12.13
CA LEU A 109 -4.32 -3.03 11.83
C LEU A 109 -4.18 -3.88 13.09
N VAL A 110 -3.68 -3.33 14.20
CA VAL A 110 -3.65 -4.02 15.50
C VAL A 110 -5.05 -4.43 15.92
N LYS A 111 -6.01 -3.49 15.91
CA LYS A 111 -7.39 -3.75 16.32
C LYS A 111 -8.07 -4.81 15.45
N LYS A 112 -7.93 -4.72 14.12
CA LYS A 112 -8.53 -5.69 13.18
C LYS A 112 -7.84 -7.04 13.23
N GLY A 113 -6.52 -7.07 13.42
CA GLY A 113 -5.72 -8.29 13.48
C GLY A 113 -6.01 -9.15 14.71
N GLN A 114 -6.57 -8.58 15.78
CA GLN A 114 -7.05 -9.34 16.94
C GLN A 114 -8.36 -10.11 16.67
N GLN A 115 -9.02 -9.85 15.54
CA GLN A 115 -10.27 -10.54 15.18
C GLN A 115 -9.97 -11.91 14.55
N PRO A 116 -10.86 -12.91 14.70
CA PRO A 116 -10.65 -14.23 14.13
C PRO A 116 -10.40 -14.19 12.62
N ASN A 117 -9.38 -14.91 12.17
CA ASN A 117 -8.99 -15.06 10.75
C ASN A 117 -8.34 -13.84 10.08
N ASN A 118 -7.89 -12.85 10.86
CA ASN A 118 -7.21 -11.65 10.37
C ASN A 118 -5.70 -11.63 10.66
N ASP A 119 -5.09 -12.80 10.92
CA ASP A 119 -3.67 -12.93 11.28
C ASP A 119 -2.73 -12.36 10.19
N HIS A 120 -3.17 -12.31 8.93
CA HIS A 120 -2.44 -11.68 7.84
C HIS A 120 -2.19 -10.18 8.06
N LEU A 121 -3.09 -9.48 8.76
CA LEU A 121 -2.92 -8.05 9.07
C LEU A 121 -1.82 -7.82 10.11
N LEU A 122 -1.71 -8.70 11.10
CA LEU A 122 -0.63 -8.63 12.09
C LEU A 122 0.72 -8.96 11.45
N ARG A 123 0.77 -9.98 10.58
CA ARG A 123 1.97 -10.27 9.78
C ARG A 123 2.35 -9.09 8.87
N TYR A 124 1.37 -8.46 8.23
CA TYR A 124 1.62 -7.27 7.42
C TYR A 124 2.27 -6.16 8.24
N LEU A 125 1.69 -5.87 9.42
CA LEU A 125 2.20 -4.84 10.32
C LEU A 125 3.61 -5.15 10.83
N GLU A 126 3.91 -6.41 11.13
CA GLU A 126 5.25 -6.86 11.54
C GLU A 126 6.29 -6.57 10.45
N VAL A 127 6.02 -7.00 9.21
CA VAL A 127 6.91 -6.72 8.07
C VAL A 127 7.07 -5.22 7.85
N TRP A 128 5.98 -4.46 7.92
CA TRP A 128 6.03 -3.01 7.73
C TRP A 128 6.90 -2.30 8.76
N ARG A 129 6.78 -2.69 10.04
CA ARG A 129 7.63 -2.17 11.12
C ARG A 129 9.10 -2.54 10.92
N GLY A 130 9.37 -3.78 10.49
CA GLY A 130 10.72 -4.24 10.17
C GLY A 130 11.40 -3.41 9.07
N LEU A 131 10.65 -3.04 8.02
CA LEU A 131 11.17 -2.21 6.92
C LEU A 131 11.48 -0.75 7.33
N ARG A 132 10.85 -0.25 8.39
CA ARG A 132 11.04 1.12 8.92
C ARG A 132 12.10 1.19 10.03
N ALA A 133 12.52 0.05 10.58
CA ALA A 133 13.57 0.02 11.59
C ALA A 133 14.88 0.60 11.02
N PRO A 134 15.64 1.39 11.79
CA PRO A 134 16.95 1.87 11.37
C PRO A 134 17.83 0.67 10.97
N ARG A 135 18.31 0.64 9.72
CA ARG A 135 19.29 -0.37 9.33
C ARG A 135 20.57 -0.09 10.09
N HIS A 136 21.03 -1.05 10.87
CA HIS A 136 22.17 -0.93 11.78
C HIS A 136 23.52 -0.67 11.08
N ASP A 137 23.56 -0.66 9.74
CA ASP A 137 24.79 -0.64 8.93
C ASP A 137 25.28 0.77 8.51
N SER A 138 24.59 1.84 8.92
CA SER A 138 24.96 3.21 8.48
C SER A 138 26.01 3.88 9.38
N GLN A 139 26.27 3.35 10.58
CA GLN A 139 27.28 3.91 11.48
C GLN A 139 28.69 3.35 11.25
N GLU A 140 28.84 2.11 10.78
CA GLU A 140 30.17 1.55 10.45
C GLU A 140 30.77 2.16 9.18
N ALA A 141 29.96 2.49 8.18
CA ALA A 141 30.45 3.15 6.96
C ALA A 141 31.00 4.58 7.23
N ALA A 142 30.51 5.26 8.26
CA ALA A 142 30.99 6.58 8.66
C ALA A 142 32.30 6.52 9.46
N GLN A 143 32.62 5.39 10.10
CA GLN A 143 33.87 5.19 10.85
C GLN A 143 35.04 4.70 9.99
N LEU A 144 34.78 4.20 8.77
CA LEU A 144 35.83 3.79 7.83
C LEU A 144 36.36 4.95 6.95
N ILE A 145 35.79 6.15 7.08
CA ILE A 145 36.19 7.35 6.30
C ILE A 145 36.68 8.49 7.22
N ALA A 146 36.69 8.29 8.54
CA ALA A 146 37.25 9.24 9.53
C ALA A 146 38.64 8.79 9.99
#